data_AF-C0C6T2-F1
#
_entry.id   AF-C0C6T2-F1
#
_cell.length_a   1.000
_cell.length_b   1.000
_cell.length_c   1.000
_cell.angle_alpha   90.00
_cell.angle_beta   90.00
_cell.angle_gamma   90.00
#
_symmetry.space_group_name_H-M   'P 1'
#
loop_
_entity.id
_entity.type
_entity.pdbx_description
1 polymer ?
#
loop_
_entity_poly.entity_id
_entity_poly.type
_entity_poly.pdbx_seq_one_letter_code
_entity_poly.pdbx_strand_id
1 'polypeptide(L)'
;MMETYVAQSLNEYIELIAKIGSNGTEKWYRGQSNCEYRLTPSALRKVFAIEDQRGYKLNQPILDDTCSGSNNVVAFLPVDRMVTEFSEKAKDCLEYDVSTRIEWECIAQHYGIPTRILDWTTNAINALFFAVGDCSIGQTKEDDIRHFFDSQGFGSGGGAV
;
A
#
# COMPACT_ATOMS: atom_id res chain seq x y z
N MET A 1 -11.85 -10.25 14.16
CA MET A 1 -12.37 -10.99 13.00
C MET A 1 -12.54 -9.96 11.89
N MET A 2 -12.01 -10.20 10.71
CA MET A 2 -12.14 -9.26 9.58
C MET A 2 -13.56 -9.37 9.04
N GLU A 3 -14.27 -8.24 8.94
CA GLU A 3 -15.59 -8.18 8.31
C GLU A 3 -15.42 -7.85 6.84
N THR A 4 -16.19 -8.51 5.98
CA THR A 4 -16.13 -8.29 4.53
C THR A 4 -17.51 -7.94 4.02
N TYR A 5 -17.56 -6.92 3.18
CA TYR A 5 -18.77 -6.37 2.59
C TYR A 5 -18.62 -6.33 1.08
N VAL A 6 -19.73 -6.51 0.36
CA VAL A 6 -19.77 -6.45 -1.10
C VAL A 6 -20.70 -5.32 -1.48
N ALA A 7 -20.26 -4.47 -2.40
CA ALA A 7 -21.09 -3.47 -3.04
C ALA A 7 -21.01 -3.66 -4.56
N GLN A 8 -22.16 -3.78 -5.22
CA GLN A 8 -22.29 -4.01 -6.66
C GLN A 8 -22.57 -2.72 -7.44
N SER A 9 -22.83 -1.63 -6.72
CA SER A 9 -23.03 -0.30 -7.31
C SER A 9 -22.38 0.78 -6.47
N LEU A 10 -22.08 1.92 -7.09
CA LEU A 10 -21.58 3.09 -6.38
C LEU A 10 -22.54 3.55 -5.28
N ASN A 11 -23.85 3.48 -5.53
CA ASN A 11 -24.85 3.89 -4.53
C ASN A 11 -24.83 2.97 -3.30
N GLU A 12 -24.78 1.65 -3.51
CA GLU A 12 -24.65 0.67 -2.43
C GLU A 12 -23.34 0.86 -1.64
N TYR A 13 -22.24 1.16 -2.34
CA TYR A 13 -20.96 1.47 -1.70
C TYR A 13 -21.05 2.71 -0.79
N ILE A 14 -21.68 3.80 -1.26
CA ILE A 14 -21.84 5.03 -0.49
C ILE A 14 -22.70 4.77 0.76
N GLU A 15 -23.82 4.06 0.61
CA GLU A 15 -24.69 3.69 1.73
C GLU A 15 -23.96 2.81 2.77
N LEU A 16 -23.14 1.87 2.30
CA LEU A 16 -22.34 1.00 3.14
C LEU A 16 -21.29 1.79 3.93
N ILE A 17 -20.53 2.67 3.28
CA ILE A 17 -19.53 3.51 3.94
C ILE A 17 -20.18 4.43 4.97
N ALA A 18 -21.34 5.01 4.67
CA ALA A 18 -22.09 5.83 5.62
C ALA A 18 -22.52 5.03 6.86
N LYS A 19 -22.97 3.78 6.67
CA LYS A 19 -23.32 2.86 7.75
C LYS A 19 -22.13 2.46 8.61
N ILE A 20 -20.95 2.23 8.01
CA ILE A 20 -19.73 1.88 8.75
C ILE A 20 -19.16 3.11 9.49
N GLY A 21 -19.31 4.30 8.91
CA GLY A 21 -18.82 5.57 9.44
C GLY A 21 -19.63 6.15 10.59
N SER A 22 -20.82 5.60 10.91
CA SER A 22 -21.73 6.17 11.92
C SER A 22 -21.18 6.21 13.35
N ASN A 23 -20.08 5.53 13.62
CA ASN A 23 -19.50 5.37 14.96
C ASN A 23 -18.64 6.56 15.40
N GLY A 24 -18.62 7.67 14.64
CA GLY A 24 -17.93 8.91 14.99
C GLY A 24 -16.40 8.85 14.96
N THR A 25 -15.83 7.74 14.44
CA THR A 25 -14.39 7.57 14.28
C THR A 25 -14.01 7.83 12.83
N GLU A 26 -12.99 8.66 12.60
CA GLU A 26 -12.42 8.85 11.27
C GLU A 26 -11.91 7.51 10.74
N LYS A 27 -12.29 7.20 9.50
CA LYS A 27 -11.88 5.97 8.81
C LYS A 27 -10.85 6.31 7.75
N TRP A 28 -9.84 5.45 7.68
CA TRP A 28 -8.77 5.53 6.70
C TRP A 28 -8.95 4.37 5.74
N TYR A 29 -8.84 4.66 4.45
CA TYR A 29 -9.11 3.75 3.35
C TYR A 29 -7.87 3.60 2.49
N ARG A 30 -7.76 2.46 1.79
CA ARG A 30 -6.69 2.23 0.82
C ARG A 30 -7.23 1.48 -0.38
N GLY A 31 -7.23 2.15 -1.53
CA GLY A 31 -7.61 1.52 -2.78
C GLY A 31 -6.53 0.58 -3.28
N GLN A 32 -6.84 -0.71 -3.40
CA GLN A 32 -5.99 -1.69 -4.07
C GLN A 32 -6.85 -2.60 -4.95
N SER A 33 -6.37 -2.94 -6.14
CA SER A 33 -7.05 -3.89 -7.02
C SER A 33 -7.00 -5.33 -6.51
N ASN A 34 -6.15 -5.62 -5.52
CA ASN A 34 -6.00 -6.94 -4.92
C ASN A 34 -5.84 -6.82 -3.40
N CYS A 35 -6.66 -7.54 -2.62
CA CYS A 35 -6.59 -7.49 -1.15
C CYS A 35 -5.40 -8.26 -0.56
N GLU A 36 -4.76 -9.16 -1.32
CA GLU A 36 -3.52 -9.85 -0.92
C GLU A 36 -2.28 -8.95 -1.06
N TYR A 37 -2.42 -7.75 -1.64
CA TYR A 37 -1.31 -6.80 -1.71
C TYR A 37 -0.89 -6.40 -0.30
N ARG A 38 0.24 -6.97 0.10
CA ARG A 38 0.84 -6.75 1.41
C ARG A 38 1.08 -5.28 1.65
N LEU A 39 0.89 -4.89 2.91
CA LEU A 39 1.15 -3.54 3.41
C LEU A 39 2.67 -3.32 3.58
N THR A 40 3.43 -3.54 2.51
CA THR A 40 4.88 -3.38 2.49
C THR A 40 5.23 -2.06 1.80
N PRO A 41 5.71 -1.05 2.54
CA PRO A 41 6.19 0.20 1.98
C PRO A 41 7.25 -0.04 0.92
N SER A 42 7.38 0.87 -0.05
CA SER A 42 8.33 0.72 -1.16
C SER A 42 9.77 0.51 -0.68
N ALA A 43 10.16 1.15 0.43
CA ALA A 43 11.43 0.96 1.12
C ALA A 43 11.74 -0.48 1.53
N LEU A 44 10.69 -1.26 1.84
CA LEU A 44 10.80 -2.60 2.44
C LEU A 44 10.45 -3.72 1.44
N ARG A 45 10.12 -3.38 0.19
CA ARG A 45 9.81 -4.38 -0.85
C ARG A 45 11.04 -5.15 -1.35
N LYS A 46 12.25 -4.63 -1.08
CA LYS A 46 13.53 -5.27 -1.43
C LYS A 46 14.45 -5.26 -0.22
N VAL A 47 14.47 -6.37 0.51
CA VAL A 47 15.36 -6.60 1.64
C VAL A 47 16.25 -7.81 1.36
N PHE A 48 17.44 -7.82 1.93
CA PHE A 48 18.42 -8.87 1.68
C PHE A 48 18.96 -9.41 2.99
N ALA A 49 18.82 -10.71 3.22
CA ALA A 49 19.45 -11.38 4.35
C ALA A 49 20.97 -11.28 4.25
N ILE A 50 21.61 -10.84 5.32
CA ILE A 50 23.07 -10.73 5.47
C ILE A 50 23.61 -11.66 6.55
N GLU A 51 22.79 -12.02 7.53
CA GLU A 51 23.10 -13.02 8.55
C GLU A 51 21.88 -13.91 8.77
N ASP A 52 22.10 -15.20 8.98
CA ASP A 52 21.01 -16.13 9.28
C ASP A 52 20.52 -16.02 10.74
N GLN A 53 19.42 -16.69 11.05
CA GLN A 53 18.87 -16.77 12.43
C GLN A 53 19.84 -17.33 13.49
N ARG A 54 20.96 -17.96 13.09
CA ARG A 54 21.98 -18.50 14.00
C ARG A 54 23.19 -17.57 14.14
N GLY A 55 23.18 -16.42 13.46
CA GLY A 55 24.27 -15.43 13.48
C GLY A 55 25.40 -15.73 12.49
N TYR A 56 25.22 -16.67 11.56
CA TYR A 56 26.20 -16.91 10.51
C TYR A 56 26.05 -15.86 9.40
N LYS A 57 27.15 -15.16 9.11
CA LYS A 57 27.22 -14.21 8.00
C LYS A 57 27.12 -14.93 6.66
N LEU A 58 26.22 -14.45 5.81
CA LEU A 58 26.07 -14.95 4.46
C LEU A 58 27.17 -14.36 3.58
N ASN A 59 27.81 -15.19 2.74
CA ASN A 59 28.84 -14.75 1.81
C ASN A 59 28.29 -13.77 0.76
N GLN A 60 27.01 -13.89 0.44
CA GLN A 60 26.31 -13.00 -0.49
C GLN A 60 24.92 -12.68 0.08
N PRO A 61 24.44 -11.44 -0.06
CA PRO A 61 23.10 -11.10 0.35
C PRO A 61 22.05 -11.87 -0.47
N ILE A 62 21.10 -12.50 0.20
CA ILE A 62 20.02 -13.28 -0.43
C ILE A 62 18.73 -12.47 -0.32
N LEU A 63 17.93 -12.40 -1.40
CA LEU A 63 16.63 -11.74 -1.34
C LEU A 63 15.78 -12.39 -0.25
N ASP A 64 15.33 -11.57 0.71
CA ASP A 64 14.45 -11.99 1.79
C ASP A 64 13.14 -11.20 1.69
N ASP A 65 12.19 -11.59 2.52
CA ASP A 65 10.89 -10.99 2.65
C ASP A 65 10.68 -10.59 4.11
N THR A 66 10.22 -9.36 4.36
CA THR A 66 9.97 -8.85 5.72
C THR A 66 8.96 -9.69 6.50
N CYS A 67 8.21 -10.56 5.83
CA CYS A 67 7.22 -11.45 6.42
C CYS A 67 7.57 -12.94 6.31
N SER A 68 8.80 -13.30 5.91
CA SER A 68 9.19 -14.72 5.75
C SER A 68 9.23 -15.49 7.07
N GLY A 69 9.27 -14.80 8.22
CA GLY A 69 9.49 -15.42 9.52
C GLY A 69 10.89 -16.03 9.65
N SER A 70 11.82 -15.67 8.75
CA SER A 70 13.17 -16.23 8.69
C SER A 70 14.03 -15.92 9.91
N ASN A 71 13.70 -14.83 10.64
CA ASN A 71 14.52 -14.25 11.71
C ASN A 71 15.96 -13.94 11.28
N ASN A 72 16.19 -13.75 9.99
CA ASN A 72 17.49 -13.33 9.47
C ASN A 72 17.72 -11.84 9.77
N VAL A 73 19.00 -11.46 9.90
CA VAL A 73 19.38 -10.05 9.87
C VAL A 73 19.35 -9.60 8.41
N VAL A 74 18.57 -8.57 8.11
CA VAL A 74 18.39 -8.05 6.75
C VAL A 74 18.99 -6.66 6.58
N ALA A 75 19.60 -6.43 5.41
CA ALA A 75 19.94 -5.12 4.90
C ALA A 75 18.82 -4.62 3.99
N PHE A 76 18.54 -3.31 4.06
CA PHE A 76 17.56 -2.63 3.23
C PHE A 76 18.08 -1.25 2.83
N LEU A 77 17.32 -0.54 1.99
CA LEU A 77 17.70 0.78 1.51
C LEU A 77 17.86 1.78 2.68
N PRO A 78 18.88 2.65 2.66
CA PRO A 78 19.07 3.67 3.69
C PRO A 78 18.08 4.83 3.49
N VAL A 79 16.78 4.56 3.66
CA VAL A 79 15.67 5.49 3.40
C VAL A 79 15.90 6.83 4.06
N ASP A 80 16.38 6.83 5.31
CA ASP A 80 16.65 8.06 6.05
C ASP A 80 17.60 8.99 5.34
N ARG A 81 18.72 8.43 4.88
CA ARG A 81 19.73 9.17 4.14
C ARG A 81 19.18 9.62 2.78
N MET A 82 18.48 8.74 2.07
CA MET A 82 17.93 9.05 0.75
C MET A 82 16.93 10.22 0.81
N VAL A 83 16.02 10.22 1.78
CA VAL A 83 15.03 11.28 1.96
C VAL A 83 15.69 12.58 2.44
N THR A 84 16.69 12.50 3.31
CA THR A 84 17.47 13.68 3.73
C THR A 84 18.19 14.32 2.54
N GLU A 85 18.97 13.54 1.77
CA GLU A 85 19.68 14.04 0.59
C GLU A 85 18.71 14.57 -0.48
N PHE A 86 17.54 13.95 -0.64
CA PHE A 86 16.47 14.46 -1.50
C PHE A 86 15.95 15.82 -1.01
N SER A 87 15.61 15.92 0.28
CA SER A 87 15.07 17.16 0.87
C SER A 87 16.02 18.34 0.76
N GLU A 88 17.32 18.13 0.99
CA GLU A 88 18.35 19.17 0.89
C GLU A 88 18.46 19.73 -0.53
N LYS A 89 18.28 18.88 -1.54
CA LYS A 89 18.34 19.29 -2.96
C LYS A 89 17.02 19.87 -3.45
N ALA A 90 15.90 19.37 -2.96
CA ALA A 90 14.57 19.73 -3.46
C ALA A 90 14.01 20.99 -2.78
N LYS A 91 14.49 21.36 -1.58
CA LYS A 91 13.96 22.49 -0.80
C LYS A 91 13.89 23.80 -1.59
N ASP A 92 14.93 24.11 -2.36
CA ASP A 92 14.98 25.35 -3.14
C ASP A 92 14.12 25.31 -4.42
N CYS A 93 13.58 24.15 -4.77
CA CYS A 93 12.70 23.96 -5.94
C CYS A 93 11.21 24.01 -5.59
N LEU A 94 10.85 24.03 -4.31
CA LEU A 94 9.46 24.02 -3.87
C LEU A 94 8.93 25.45 -3.69
N GLU A 95 7.67 25.66 -4.11
CA GLU A 95 6.97 26.94 -3.93
C GLU A 95 6.42 27.13 -2.51
N TYR A 96 6.51 26.11 -1.67
CA TYR A 96 5.97 26.09 -0.31
C TYR A 96 6.97 25.46 0.67
N ASP A 97 6.86 25.86 1.94
CA ASP A 97 7.68 25.33 3.01
C ASP A 97 7.21 23.94 3.43
N VAL A 98 8.17 23.01 3.52
CA VAL A 98 7.97 21.65 4.02
C VAL A 98 8.67 21.51 5.35
N SER A 99 7.91 21.17 6.40
CA SER A 99 8.37 21.27 7.78
C SER A 99 8.56 19.93 8.46
N THR A 100 7.85 18.90 7.99
CA THR A 100 7.82 17.59 8.63
C THR A 100 8.50 16.53 7.80
N ARG A 101 8.95 15.48 8.49
CA ARG A 101 9.56 14.33 7.84
C ARG A 101 8.58 13.57 6.95
N ILE A 102 7.31 13.47 7.35
CA ILE A 102 6.27 12.75 6.59
C ILE A 102 6.00 13.47 5.27
N GLU A 103 5.89 14.80 5.28
CA GLU A 103 5.73 15.58 4.04
C GLU A 103 6.90 15.35 3.08
N TRP A 104 8.13 15.35 3.58
CA TRP A 104 9.31 15.02 2.77
C TRP A 104 9.27 13.60 2.21
N GLU A 105 8.81 12.62 2.97
CA GLU A 105 8.63 11.26 2.46
C GLU A 105 7.52 11.19 1.39
N CYS A 106 6.41 11.92 1.53
CA CYS A 106 5.38 11.99 0.51
C CYS A 106 5.90 12.60 -0.80
N ILE A 107 6.66 13.70 -0.72
CA ILE A 107 7.25 14.36 -1.88
C ILE A 107 8.30 13.44 -2.52
N ALA A 108 9.21 12.86 -1.71
CA ALA A 108 10.24 11.96 -2.22
C ALA A 108 9.61 10.74 -2.94
N GLN A 109 8.54 10.17 -2.39
CA GLN A 109 7.78 9.08 -3.01
C GLN A 109 7.18 9.47 -4.36
N HIS A 110 6.67 10.70 -4.49
CA HIS A 110 6.16 11.23 -5.77
C HIS A 110 7.23 11.27 -6.86
N TYR A 111 8.48 11.54 -6.49
CA TYR A 111 9.64 11.52 -7.40
C TYR A 111 10.35 10.15 -7.47
N GLY A 112 9.74 9.08 -6.95
CA GLY A 112 10.23 7.71 -7.10
C GLY A 112 11.27 7.26 -6.08
N ILE A 113 11.54 8.06 -5.04
CA ILE A 113 12.37 7.63 -3.92
C ILE A 113 11.58 6.61 -3.07
N PRO A 114 12.13 5.41 -2.79
CA PRO A 114 11.48 4.47 -1.88
C PRO A 114 11.39 5.02 -0.46
N THR A 115 10.20 4.94 0.15
CA THR A 115 9.89 5.51 1.48
C THR A 115 9.16 4.50 2.35
N ARG A 116 9.00 4.83 3.64
CA ARG A 116 8.25 4.01 4.61
C ARG A 116 6.75 4.34 4.60
N ILE A 117 6.33 5.28 3.77
CA ILE A 117 4.93 5.69 3.66
C ILE A 117 4.16 4.68 2.80
N LEU A 118 2.94 4.43 3.23
CA LEU A 118 1.91 3.74 2.46
C LEU A 118 0.85 4.76 2.07
N ASP A 119 0.23 4.55 0.92
CA ASP A 119 -0.80 5.44 0.42
C ASP A 119 -2.12 5.14 1.15
N TRP A 120 -2.61 6.12 1.91
CA TRP A 120 -3.89 6.06 2.63
C TRP A 120 -4.69 7.34 2.36
N THR A 121 -6.01 7.27 2.49
CA THR A 121 -6.89 8.43 2.33
C THR A 121 -8.08 8.34 3.29
N THR A 122 -8.53 9.49 3.79
CA THR A 122 -9.79 9.57 4.56
C THR A 122 -11.02 9.68 3.64
N ASN A 123 -10.81 9.83 2.33
CA ASN A 123 -11.86 9.87 1.33
C ASN A 123 -12.08 8.48 0.71
N ALA A 124 -13.17 7.82 1.08
CA ALA A 124 -13.55 6.50 0.59
C ALA A 124 -13.71 6.43 -0.93
N ILE A 125 -14.07 7.53 -1.59
CA ILE A 125 -14.24 7.58 -3.06
C ILE A 125 -12.87 7.59 -3.75
N ASN A 126 -11.88 8.29 -3.19
CA ASN A 126 -10.52 8.25 -3.72
C ASN A 126 -9.94 6.84 -3.63
N ALA A 127 -10.18 6.14 -2.53
CA ALA A 127 -9.77 4.75 -2.39
C ALA A 127 -10.49 3.84 -3.41
N LEU A 128 -11.81 4.00 -3.58
CA LEU A 128 -12.55 3.24 -4.59
C LEU A 128 -11.99 3.46 -6.01
N PHE A 129 -11.66 4.70 -6.37
CA PHE A 129 -11.08 5.02 -7.67
C PHE A 129 -9.80 4.21 -7.96
N PHE A 130 -8.88 4.13 -7.00
CA PHE A 130 -7.65 3.34 -7.16
C PHE A 130 -7.92 1.83 -7.11
N ALA A 131 -8.89 1.38 -6.32
CA ALA A 131 -9.25 -0.03 -6.22
C ALA A 131 -9.72 -0.59 -7.56
N VAL A 132 -10.54 0.16 -8.29
CA VAL A 132 -11.12 -0.29 -9.57
C VAL A 132 -10.25 0.08 -10.79
N GLY A 133 -9.09 0.71 -10.58
CA GLY A 133 -8.25 1.24 -11.66
C GLY A 133 -7.76 0.19 -12.66
N ASP A 134 -7.59 -1.06 -12.22
CA ASP A 134 -7.14 -2.18 -13.05
C ASP A 134 -8.30 -3.00 -13.66
N CYS A 135 -9.56 -2.59 -13.41
CA CYS A 135 -10.74 -3.34 -13.88
C CYS A 135 -11.01 -3.11 -15.37
N SER A 136 -11.34 -4.18 -16.10
CA SER A 136 -11.75 -4.09 -17.51
C SER A 136 -13.20 -3.64 -17.65
N ILE A 137 -13.45 -2.58 -18.42
CA ILE A 137 -14.80 -2.07 -18.68
C ILE A 137 -15.56 -3.05 -19.59
N GLY A 138 -16.76 -3.47 -19.17
CA GLY A 138 -17.71 -4.22 -20.03
C GLY A 138 -17.54 -5.74 -20.06
N GLN A 139 -16.61 -6.31 -19.30
CA GLN A 139 -16.56 -7.75 -19.05
C GLN A 139 -17.10 -8.05 -17.66
N THR A 140 -18.42 -8.16 -17.53
CA THR A 140 -19.03 -8.75 -16.34
C THR A 140 -19.25 -10.24 -16.61
N LYS A 141 -18.51 -11.10 -15.91
CA LYS A 141 -18.89 -12.52 -15.82
C LYS A 141 -19.92 -12.65 -14.70
N GLU A 142 -20.95 -13.46 -14.89
CA GLU A 142 -22.01 -13.69 -13.90
C GLU A 142 -21.47 -14.17 -12.52
N ASP A 143 -20.26 -14.70 -12.49
CA ASP A 143 -19.57 -15.19 -11.28
C ASP A 143 -18.44 -14.27 -10.79
N ASP A 144 -18.30 -13.02 -11.25
CA ASP A 144 -17.15 -12.15 -10.86
C ASP A 144 -17.00 -11.97 -9.35
N ILE A 145 -18.10 -11.93 -8.60
CA ILE A 145 -18.08 -11.84 -7.13
C ILE A 145 -17.54 -13.14 -6.52
N ARG A 146 -18.01 -14.30 -7.00
CA ARG A 146 -17.51 -15.61 -6.54
C ARG A 146 -16.05 -15.77 -6.90
N HIS A 147 -15.69 -15.43 -8.14
CA HIS A 147 -14.32 -15.41 -8.60
C HIS A 147 -13.47 -14.50 -7.73
N PHE A 148 -13.92 -13.29 -7.38
CA PHE A 148 -13.19 -12.38 -6.48
C PHE A 148 -12.94 -13.01 -5.11
N PHE A 149 -13.93 -13.68 -4.51
CA PHE A 149 -13.72 -14.38 -3.23
C PHE A 149 -12.81 -15.62 -3.39
N ASP A 150 -12.97 -16.37 -4.47
CA ASP A 150 -12.17 -17.57 -4.76
C ASP A 150 -10.73 -17.22 -5.18
N SER A 151 -10.52 -16.04 -5.76
CA SER A 151 -9.23 -15.52 -6.23
C SER A 151 -8.52 -14.60 -5.24
N GLN A 152 -8.94 -14.61 -3.97
CA GLN A 152 -8.32 -13.81 -2.92
C GLN A 152 -8.36 -12.30 -3.23
N GLY A 153 -9.49 -11.82 -3.72
CA GLY A 153 -9.76 -10.41 -3.98
C GLY A 153 -9.15 -9.84 -5.24
N PHE A 154 -8.83 -10.68 -6.24
CA PHE A 154 -8.42 -10.23 -7.58
C PHE A 154 -9.46 -10.60 -8.63
N GLY A 155 -10.26 -9.63 -9.07
CA GLY A 155 -11.27 -9.84 -10.11
C GLY A 155 -11.00 -9.00 -11.34
N SER A 156 -11.30 -9.51 -12.53
CA SER A 156 -11.32 -8.69 -13.76
C SER A 156 -12.37 -7.58 -13.72
N GLY A 157 -13.35 -7.68 -12.82
CA GLY A 157 -14.48 -6.76 -12.68
C GLY A 157 -14.58 -6.03 -11.34
N GLY A 158 -13.59 -6.10 -10.42
CA GLY A 158 -13.70 -5.45 -9.10
C GLY A 158 -12.37 -5.23 -8.36
N GLY A 159 -12.40 -4.41 -7.31
CA GLY A 159 -11.24 -4.06 -6.47
C GLY A 159 -11.60 -3.95 -4.98
N ALA A 160 -10.59 -3.84 -4.12
CA ALA A 160 -10.72 -3.78 -2.66
C ALA A 160 -10.41 -2.38 -2.10
N VAL A 161 -11.17 -1.95 -1.08
CA VAL A 161 -11.06 -0.65 -0.40
C VAL A 161 -10.91 -0.81 1.10
#